data_AF-A0A382KDN7-F1
#
_entry.id   AF-A0A382KDN7-F1
#
_cell.length_a   1.000
_cell.length_b   1.000
_cell.length_c   1.000
_cell.angle_alpha   90.00
_cell.angle_beta   90.00
_cell.angle_gamma   90.00
#
_symmetry.space_group_name_H-M   'P 1'
#
loop_
_entity.id
_entity.type
_entity.pdbx_description
1 polymer ?
#
loop_
_entity_poly.entity_id
_entity_poly.type
_entity_poly.pdbx_seq_one_letter_code
_entity_poly.pdbx_strand_id
1 'polypeptide(L)'
;SGSLAVRANADTAADARTARMAGAAGIGLCRTEHMFLSPERLPLIRAMILAETAEDEEAALNTLAEAQREDFERILAEMDGLPVTVRLLDPPLHEFLPDLGELLVAKARGELDLEGENLLRAAQHWAEVNPMIGTRGVRLAHLHPDLYRMQARALFEAVEARRAAAGNPVAEVMIPLTVSGPELAEARRWVIEAAAEAGLADQPIVGTMIETPRAALVAGKLALHADFFSVGSNDLTQMTFGFSRDDVEGRFMAPYLEKGLLAHNPFDSLDVEAVGELVDLAVERGRRDHPGLVVGVCGEHAGDPASIRRLAASGVDYLSCSPARLPVARLAAAHVVLEATEGEIVMIARRNGGEPSKEVQEALVEAVSRTEELRIEPLD
;
A
#
# COMPACT_ATOMS: atom_id res chain seq x y z
N SER A 1 10.19 20.86 -5.99
CA SER A 1 10.91 20.47 -4.76
C SER A 1 11.41 19.06 -4.95
N GLY A 2 12.70 18.90 -5.22
CA GLY A 2 13.29 17.66 -5.74
C GLY A 2 13.70 16.65 -4.67
N SER A 3 12.74 16.04 -3.98
CA SER A 3 13.03 14.91 -3.10
C SER A 3 11.95 13.84 -3.22
N LEU A 4 12.34 12.67 -3.71
CA LEU A 4 11.52 11.45 -3.69
C LEU A 4 11.64 10.80 -2.31
N ALA A 5 10.57 10.80 -1.52
CA ALA A 5 10.60 10.18 -0.20
C ALA A 5 10.57 8.65 -0.30
N VAL A 6 11.25 7.96 0.61
CA VAL A 6 11.19 6.49 0.70
C VAL A 6 10.60 6.10 2.06
N ARG A 7 9.35 5.68 2.02
CA ARG A 7 8.58 5.11 3.14
C ARG A 7 8.73 3.59 3.17
N ALA A 8 8.19 2.96 4.21
CA ALA A 8 8.20 1.52 4.38
C ALA A 8 6.81 0.87 4.30
N ASN A 9 6.76 -0.39 3.90
CA ASN A 9 5.63 -1.28 4.13
C ASN A 9 5.89 -1.98 5.46
N ALA A 10 5.08 -1.72 6.48
CA ALA A 10 5.28 -2.24 7.84
C ALA A 10 3.94 -2.38 8.55
N ASP A 11 3.70 -3.59 9.07
CA ASP A 11 2.38 -4.00 9.57
C ASP A 11 2.38 -4.21 11.09
N THR A 12 3.57 -4.22 11.72
CA THR A 12 3.75 -4.37 13.16
C THR A 12 4.65 -3.27 13.73
N ALA A 13 4.60 -3.06 15.05
CA ALA A 13 5.50 -2.13 15.73
C ALA A 13 6.99 -2.51 15.56
N ALA A 14 7.30 -3.82 15.53
CA ALA A 14 8.67 -4.28 15.31
C ALA A 14 9.18 -3.93 13.89
N ASP A 15 8.33 -4.10 12.88
CA ASP A 15 8.64 -3.72 11.51
C ASP A 15 8.77 -2.19 11.37
N ALA A 16 7.87 -1.45 12.00
CA ALA A 16 7.89 0.01 12.02
C ALA A 16 9.19 0.54 12.63
N ARG A 17 9.61 0.00 13.77
CA ARG A 17 10.88 0.32 14.41
C ARG A 17 12.07 0.03 13.49
N THR A 18 12.07 -1.15 12.87
CA THR A 18 13.13 -1.58 11.95
C THR A 18 13.23 -0.66 10.75
N ALA A 19 12.09 -0.33 10.14
CA ALA A 19 11.99 0.61 9.04
C ALA A 19 12.52 2.01 9.41
N ARG A 20 12.13 2.52 10.59
CA ARG A 20 12.60 3.82 11.07
C ARG A 20 14.11 3.83 11.28
N MET A 21 14.68 2.77 11.87
CA MET A 21 16.14 2.63 12.01
C MET A 21 16.86 2.56 10.65
N ALA A 22 16.24 1.97 9.64
CA ALA A 22 16.74 1.96 8.25
C ALA A 22 16.55 3.30 7.51
N GLY A 23 15.97 4.31 8.16
CA GLY A 23 15.78 5.66 7.65
C GLY A 23 14.56 5.83 6.75
N ALA A 24 13.50 5.03 6.96
CA ALA A 24 12.21 5.27 6.33
C ALA A 24 11.64 6.65 6.71
N ALA A 25 11.05 7.34 5.74
CA ALA A 25 10.38 8.63 5.92
C ALA A 25 8.92 8.50 6.39
N GLY A 26 8.54 7.35 6.95
CA GLY A 26 7.17 6.98 7.34
C GLY A 26 6.78 5.59 6.84
N ILE A 27 5.52 5.24 7.02
CA ILE A 27 4.90 4.01 6.49
C ILE A 27 3.97 4.40 5.35
N GLY A 28 4.19 3.85 4.15
CA GLY A 28 3.33 4.08 2.98
C GLY A 28 2.30 2.97 2.78
N LEU A 29 2.43 1.86 3.51
CA LEU A 29 1.46 0.78 3.54
C LEU A 29 1.58 -0.01 4.86
N CYS A 30 0.57 0.11 5.71
CA CYS A 30 0.32 -0.77 6.84
C CYS A 30 -0.93 -1.59 6.53
N ARG A 31 -0.77 -2.91 6.42
CA ARG A 31 -1.82 -3.87 6.10
C ARG A 31 -2.52 -4.33 7.37
N THR A 32 -3.79 -3.97 7.51
CA THR A 32 -4.57 -4.32 8.71
C THR A 32 -4.86 -5.81 8.84
N GLU A 33 -4.69 -6.56 7.76
CA GLU A 33 -5.19 -7.92 7.63
C GLU A 33 -4.20 -8.89 8.29
N HIS A 34 -2.91 -8.54 8.25
CA HIS A 34 -1.85 -9.19 9.00
C HIS A 34 -2.02 -9.05 10.53
N MET A 35 -2.79 -8.07 11.00
CA MET A 35 -3.13 -7.94 12.44
C MET A 35 -4.12 -9.01 12.90
N PHE A 36 -4.81 -9.68 11.95
CA PHE A 36 -5.83 -10.69 12.24
C PHE A 36 -5.36 -12.13 12.03
N LEU A 37 -4.26 -12.34 11.30
CA LEU A 37 -3.79 -13.68 10.93
C LEU A 37 -3.07 -14.42 12.04
N SER A 38 -2.76 -13.78 13.17
CA SER A 38 -2.13 -14.47 14.29
C SER A 38 -3.10 -15.50 14.89
N PRO A 39 -2.61 -16.65 15.40
CA PRO A 39 -3.47 -17.68 16.01
C PRO A 39 -4.38 -17.16 17.12
N GLU A 40 -3.96 -16.11 17.81
CA GLU A 40 -4.71 -15.47 18.89
C GLU A 40 -5.80 -14.50 18.39
N ARG A 41 -5.60 -13.88 17.21
CA ARG A 41 -6.52 -12.88 16.64
C ARG A 41 -7.48 -13.48 15.60
N LEU A 42 -7.10 -14.59 14.98
CA LEU A 42 -7.91 -15.28 13.97
C LEU A 42 -9.32 -15.67 14.47
N PRO A 43 -9.50 -16.13 15.73
CA PRO A 43 -10.85 -16.38 16.27
C PRO A 43 -11.73 -15.12 16.34
N LEU A 44 -11.14 -13.93 16.52
CA LEU A 44 -11.90 -12.67 16.63
C LEU A 44 -12.58 -12.31 15.31
N ILE A 45 -11.85 -12.39 14.20
CA ILE A 45 -12.42 -12.12 12.88
C ILE A 45 -13.39 -13.23 12.46
N ARG A 46 -13.13 -14.50 12.83
CA ARG A 46 -14.06 -15.60 12.60
C ARG A 46 -15.38 -15.42 13.35
N ALA A 47 -15.35 -14.91 14.58
CA ALA A 47 -16.57 -14.62 15.33
C ALA A 47 -17.46 -13.62 14.58
N MET A 48 -16.87 -12.60 13.95
CA MET A 48 -17.60 -11.66 13.09
C MET A 48 -18.15 -12.35 11.85
N ILE A 49 -17.36 -13.17 11.15
CA ILE A 49 -17.80 -13.90 9.94
C ILE A 49 -18.95 -14.87 10.25
N LEU A 50 -18.97 -15.45 11.45
CA LEU A 50 -19.96 -16.43 11.89
C LEU A 50 -21.17 -15.81 12.62
N ALA A 51 -21.20 -14.48 12.78
CA ALA A 51 -22.30 -13.81 13.48
C ALA A 51 -23.63 -14.04 12.75
N GLU A 52 -24.67 -14.46 13.50
CA GLU A 52 -26.02 -14.69 12.96
C GLU A 52 -26.98 -13.51 13.25
N THR A 53 -26.60 -12.62 14.17
CA THR A 53 -27.39 -11.44 14.58
C THR A 53 -26.55 -10.17 14.51
N ALA A 54 -27.21 -9.02 14.40
CA ALA A 54 -26.53 -7.73 14.40
C ALA A 54 -25.83 -7.46 15.74
N GLU A 55 -26.41 -7.94 16.85
CA GLU A 55 -25.82 -7.83 18.18
C GLU A 55 -24.54 -8.67 18.31
N ASP A 56 -24.52 -9.88 17.76
CA ASP A 56 -23.31 -10.74 17.74
C ASP A 56 -22.22 -10.13 16.86
N GLU A 57 -22.59 -9.58 15.70
CA GLU A 57 -21.67 -8.91 14.77
C GLU A 57 -21.04 -7.68 15.44
N GLU A 58 -21.86 -6.83 16.07
CA GLU A 58 -21.40 -5.65 16.82
C GLU A 58 -20.45 -6.04 17.96
N ALA A 59 -20.76 -7.08 18.73
CA ALA A 59 -19.91 -7.56 19.81
C ALA A 59 -18.55 -8.08 19.30
N ALA A 60 -18.56 -8.82 18.19
CA ALA A 60 -17.34 -9.30 17.55
C ALA A 60 -16.50 -8.15 17.00
N LEU A 61 -17.12 -7.18 16.32
CA LEU A 61 -16.47 -5.98 15.80
C LEU A 61 -15.85 -5.14 16.92
N ASN A 62 -16.52 -4.96 18.06
CA ASN A 62 -15.97 -4.21 19.19
C ASN A 62 -14.72 -4.90 19.77
N THR A 63 -14.75 -6.22 19.91
CA THR A 63 -13.57 -6.99 20.35
C THR A 63 -12.41 -6.86 19.36
N LEU A 64 -12.73 -6.87 18.06
CA LEU A 64 -11.75 -6.68 16.99
C LEU A 64 -11.15 -5.26 17.00
N ALA A 65 -11.97 -4.26 17.33
CA ALA A 65 -11.57 -2.86 17.42
C ALA A 65 -10.54 -2.64 18.54
N GLU A 66 -10.78 -3.22 19.72
CA GLU A 66 -9.87 -3.12 20.85
C GLU A 66 -8.50 -3.70 20.51
N ALA A 67 -8.49 -4.87 19.87
CA ALA A 67 -7.27 -5.51 19.38
C ALA A 67 -6.49 -4.63 18.41
N GLN A 68 -7.17 -4.08 17.40
CA GLN A 68 -6.52 -3.20 16.41
C GLN A 68 -6.05 -1.89 16.99
N ARG A 69 -6.81 -1.28 17.92
CA ARG A 69 -6.40 -0.02 18.56
C ARG A 69 -5.05 -0.18 19.26
N GLU A 70 -4.84 -1.27 19.98
CA GLU A 70 -3.56 -1.58 20.63
C GLU A 70 -2.41 -1.71 19.62
N ASP A 71 -2.66 -2.34 18.47
CA ASP A 71 -1.67 -2.48 17.40
C ASP A 71 -1.33 -1.12 16.78
N PHE A 72 -2.34 -0.31 16.46
CA PHE A 72 -2.16 1.03 15.93
C PHE A 72 -1.43 1.95 16.90
N GLU A 73 -1.76 1.92 18.19
CA GLU A 73 -1.09 2.77 19.19
C GLU A 73 0.41 2.46 19.23
N ARG A 74 0.78 1.18 19.19
CA ARG A 74 2.18 0.75 19.16
C ARG A 74 2.88 1.19 17.87
N ILE A 75 2.26 0.99 16.71
CA ILE A 75 2.83 1.39 15.41
C ILE A 75 3.03 2.92 15.35
N LEU A 76 2.02 3.69 15.75
CA LEU A 76 2.07 5.15 15.78
C LEU A 76 3.13 5.66 16.75
N ALA A 77 3.36 4.98 17.88
CA ALA A 77 4.44 5.32 18.80
C ALA A 77 5.83 5.13 18.15
N GLU A 78 6.05 4.04 17.41
CA GLU A 78 7.31 3.79 16.71
C GLU A 78 7.56 4.78 15.57
N MET A 79 6.50 5.30 14.96
CA MET A 79 6.54 6.27 13.86
C MET A 79 6.19 7.70 14.27
N ASP A 80 6.31 8.04 15.56
CA ASP A 80 5.99 9.37 16.07
C ASP A 80 6.66 10.50 15.24
N GLY A 81 5.85 11.45 14.76
CA GLY A 81 6.25 12.54 13.88
C GLY A 81 6.38 12.19 12.38
N LEU A 82 6.13 10.95 11.98
CA LEU A 82 6.16 10.49 10.58
C LEU A 82 4.79 9.95 10.14
N PRO A 83 4.43 10.09 8.85
CA PRO A 83 3.15 9.61 8.33
C PRO A 83 3.06 8.08 8.37
N VAL A 84 1.88 7.57 8.76
CA VAL A 84 1.53 6.15 8.77
C VAL A 84 0.26 5.94 7.94
N THR A 85 0.43 5.41 6.73
CA THR A 85 -0.68 5.07 5.84
C THR A 85 -1.23 3.68 6.16
N VAL A 86 -2.43 3.61 6.72
CA VAL A 86 -3.13 2.37 7.07
C VAL A 86 -4.11 2.00 5.97
N ARG A 87 -3.91 0.82 5.37
CA ARG A 87 -4.86 0.24 4.42
C ARG A 87 -5.93 -0.55 5.18
N LEU A 88 -7.19 -0.20 4.95
CA LEU A 88 -8.32 -0.94 5.52
C LEU A 88 -8.39 -2.35 4.93
N LEU A 89 -9.21 -3.22 5.52
CA LEU A 89 -9.26 -4.64 5.20
C LEU A 89 -9.45 -4.87 3.69
N ASP A 90 -8.59 -5.73 3.14
CA ASP A 90 -8.49 -5.99 1.71
C ASP A 90 -8.80 -7.43 1.27
N PRO A 91 -8.37 -8.53 1.94
CA PRO A 91 -8.61 -9.87 1.46
C PRO A 91 -10.08 -10.26 1.62
N PRO A 92 -10.56 -11.20 0.79
CA PRO A 92 -11.87 -11.81 0.94
C PRO A 92 -11.96 -12.63 2.23
N LEU A 93 -13.17 -12.77 2.76
CA LEU A 93 -13.38 -13.38 4.08
C LEU A 93 -13.00 -14.87 4.16
N HIS A 94 -12.96 -15.59 3.05
CA HIS A 94 -12.55 -16.99 3.05
C HIS A 94 -11.07 -17.19 3.42
N GLU A 95 -10.21 -16.18 3.28
CA GLU A 95 -8.80 -16.26 3.71
C GLU A 95 -8.67 -16.37 5.24
N PHE A 96 -9.71 -15.98 6.00
CA PHE A 96 -9.74 -16.12 7.47
C PHE A 96 -10.38 -17.43 7.92
N LEU A 97 -10.96 -18.21 7.01
CA LEU A 97 -11.63 -19.47 7.32
C LEU A 97 -10.68 -20.67 7.10
N PRO A 98 -10.94 -21.83 7.74
CA PRO A 98 -10.20 -23.04 7.41
C PRO A 98 -10.42 -23.44 5.93
N ASP A 99 -9.48 -24.20 5.38
CA ASP A 99 -9.58 -24.66 3.99
C ASP A 99 -10.89 -25.44 3.76
N LEU A 100 -11.60 -25.07 2.69
CA LEU A 100 -12.88 -25.68 2.37
C LEU A 100 -12.75 -27.18 2.06
N GLY A 101 -11.66 -27.59 1.40
CA GLY A 101 -11.39 -28.99 1.10
C GLY A 101 -11.19 -29.81 2.39
N GLU A 102 -10.41 -29.29 3.33
CA GLU A 102 -10.21 -29.90 4.65
C GLU A 102 -11.53 -30.04 5.43
N LEU A 103 -12.36 -29.00 5.45
CA LEU A 103 -13.67 -29.03 6.11
C LEU A 103 -14.62 -30.05 5.48
N LEU A 104 -14.63 -30.18 4.14
CA LEU A 104 -15.42 -31.18 3.44
C LEU A 104 -14.97 -32.61 3.75
N VAL A 105 -13.65 -32.84 3.85
CA VAL A 105 -13.09 -34.14 4.24
C VAL A 105 -13.48 -34.48 5.69
N ALA A 106 -13.35 -33.53 6.61
CA ALA A 106 -13.74 -33.70 8.01
C ALA A 106 -15.24 -34.01 8.14
N LYS A 107 -16.10 -33.32 7.37
CA LYS A 107 -17.54 -33.62 7.29
C LYS A 107 -17.81 -35.03 6.82
N ALA A 108 -17.15 -35.47 5.75
CA ALA A 108 -17.32 -36.81 5.20
C ALA A 108 -16.91 -37.91 6.20
N ARG A 109 -15.99 -37.60 7.12
CA ARG A 109 -15.56 -38.49 8.21
C ARG A 109 -16.44 -38.41 9.47
N GLY A 110 -17.38 -37.47 9.54
CA GLY A 110 -18.19 -37.23 10.74
C GLY A 110 -17.40 -36.62 11.89
N GLU A 111 -16.36 -35.84 11.59
CA GLU A 111 -15.43 -35.25 12.57
C GLU A 111 -15.80 -33.81 12.97
N LEU A 112 -16.78 -33.19 12.29
CA LEU A 112 -17.21 -31.82 12.60
C LEU A 112 -18.20 -31.80 13.76
N ASP A 113 -17.93 -30.93 14.74
CA ASP A 113 -18.92 -30.50 15.73
C ASP A 113 -19.76 -29.32 15.19
N LEU A 114 -20.55 -28.68 16.06
CA LEU A 114 -21.40 -27.56 15.66
C LEU A 114 -20.59 -26.37 15.13
N GLU A 115 -19.44 -26.08 15.75
CA GLU A 115 -18.56 -25.00 15.31
C GLU A 115 -17.96 -25.33 13.94
N GLY A 116 -17.48 -26.56 13.75
CA GLY A 116 -16.98 -27.05 12.47
C GLY A 116 -18.02 -27.00 11.35
N GLU A 117 -19.28 -27.34 11.63
CA GLU A 117 -20.38 -27.21 10.66
C GLU A 117 -20.67 -25.73 10.31
N ASN A 118 -20.59 -24.82 11.29
CA ASN A 118 -20.73 -23.38 11.05
C ASN A 118 -19.59 -22.84 10.18
N LEU A 119 -18.35 -23.23 10.48
CA LEU A 119 -17.17 -22.86 9.68
C LEU A 119 -17.28 -23.39 8.25
N LEU A 120 -17.77 -24.62 8.05
CA LEU A 120 -18.01 -25.15 6.72
C LEU A 120 -19.08 -24.36 5.96
N ARG A 121 -20.21 -24.02 6.59
CA ARG A 121 -21.25 -23.20 5.96
C ARG A 121 -20.68 -21.84 5.52
N ALA A 122 -19.91 -21.19 6.38
CA ALA A 122 -19.27 -19.92 6.06
C ALA A 122 -18.23 -20.05 4.93
N ALA A 123 -17.39 -21.08 4.97
CA ALA A 123 -16.37 -21.33 3.95
C ALA A 123 -17.00 -21.59 2.58
N GLN A 124 -18.12 -22.31 2.54
CA GLN A 124 -18.90 -22.51 1.31
C GLN A 124 -19.55 -21.23 0.80
N HIS A 125 -20.05 -20.38 1.70
CA HIS A 125 -20.70 -19.13 1.34
C HIS A 125 -19.72 -18.13 0.73
N TRP A 126 -18.54 -17.98 1.34
CA TRP A 126 -17.52 -17.01 0.93
C TRP A 126 -16.52 -17.55 -0.10
N ALA A 127 -16.67 -18.81 -0.53
CA ALA A 127 -15.82 -19.39 -1.56
C ALA A 127 -16.04 -18.71 -2.92
N GLU A 128 -14.95 -18.30 -3.55
CA GLU A 128 -14.96 -17.68 -4.86
C GLU A 128 -14.00 -18.42 -5.80
N VAL A 129 -14.35 -18.48 -7.09
CA VAL A 129 -13.50 -19.13 -8.10
C VAL A 129 -12.21 -18.34 -8.32
N ASN A 130 -12.28 -17.00 -8.28
CA ASN A 130 -11.13 -16.11 -8.45
C ASN A 130 -11.12 -15.05 -7.34
N PRO A 131 -10.60 -15.38 -6.14
CA PRO A 131 -10.56 -14.49 -4.98
C PRO A 131 -9.97 -13.10 -5.25
N MET A 132 -8.95 -13.04 -6.13
CA MET A 132 -8.24 -11.82 -6.49
C MET A 132 -9.16 -10.71 -7.06
N ILE A 133 -10.18 -11.09 -7.83
CA ILE A 133 -11.14 -10.15 -8.44
C ILE A 133 -12.53 -10.23 -7.79
N GLY A 134 -12.63 -10.87 -6.63
CA GLY A 134 -13.89 -11.17 -5.96
C GLY A 134 -14.36 -10.12 -4.96
N THR A 135 -15.00 -10.61 -3.90
CA THR A 135 -15.68 -9.84 -2.84
C THR A 135 -14.68 -9.49 -1.74
N ARG A 136 -13.90 -8.43 -2.02
CA ARG A 136 -12.77 -8.01 -1.20
C ARG A 136 -12.61 -6.48 -1.22
N GLY A 137 -11.71 -5.94 -0.40
CA GLY A 137 -11.44 -4.50 -0.34
C GLY A 137 -12.69 -3.66 -0.09
N VAL A 138 -12.77 -2.51 -0.75
CA VAL A 138 -13.92 -1.60 -0.60
C VAL A 138 -15.27 -2.25 -0.93
N ARG A 139 -15.29 -3.28 -1.79
CA ARG A 139 -16.51 -3.99 -2.19
C ARG A 139 -17.09 -4.78 -1.03
N LEU A 140 -16.23 -5.43 -0.25
CA LEU A 140 -16.64 -6.10 0.99
C LEU A 140 -17.22 -5.09 1.97
N ALA A 141 -16.58 -3.92 2.11
CA ALA A 141 -17.08 -2.86 2.98
C ALA A 141 -18.42 -2.27 2.50
N HIS A 142 -18.74 -2.29 1.20
CA HIS A 142 -20.09 -1.93 0.72
C HIS A 142 -21.17 -2.93 1.13
N LEU A 143 -20.81 -4.18 1.40
CA LEU A 143 -21.73 -5.17 1.96
C LEU A 143 -21.78 -5.10 3.49
N HIS A 144 -20.63 -4.83 4.12
CA HIS A 144 -20.44 -4.78 5.57
C HIS A 144 -19.71 -3.49 5.97
N PRO A 145 -20.39 -2.32 5.96
CA PRO A 145 -19.75 -1.01 6.18
C PRO A 145 -19.15 -0.84 7.57
N ASP A 146 -19.70 -1.57 8.55
CA ASP A 146 -19.25 -1.50 9.94
C ASP A 146 -17.83 -2.05 10.11
N LEU A 147 -17.32 -2.86 9.16
CA LEU A 147 -15.90 -3.23 9.11
C LEU A 147 -15.01 -1.99 9.00
N TYR A 148 -15.22 -1.15 7.98
CA TYR A 148 -14.37 0.03 7.76
C TYR A 148 -14.58 1.09 8.83
N ARG A 149 -15.81 1.27 9.32
CA ARG A 149 -16.10 2.17 10.44
C ARG A 149 -15.33 1.75 11.68
N MET A 150 -15.39 0.47 12.03
CA MET A 150 -14.70 -0.07 13.20
C MET A 150 -13.18 0.12 13.08
N GLN A 151 -12.58 -0.24 11.94
CA GLN A 151 -11.13 -0.10 11.74
C GLN A 151 -10.67 1.37 11.81
N ALA A 152 -11.43 2.28 11.17
CA ALA A 152 -11.14 3.71 11.21
C ALA A 152 -11.28 4.27 12.64
N ARG A 153 -12.34 3.88 13.36
CA ARG A 153 -12.54 4.29 14.76
C ARG A 153 -11.39 3.82 15.63
N ALA A 154 -10.98 2.55 15.54
CA ALA A 154 -9.85 2.00 16.28
C ALA A 154 -8.53 2.76 16.00
N LEU A 155 -8.28 3.14 14.74
CA LEU A 155 -7.13 3.95 14.38
C LEU A 155 -7.19 5.36 15.00
N PHE A 156 -8.34 6.03 14.95
CA PHE A 156 -8.47 7.39 15.47
C PHE A 156 -8.46 7.44 17.01
N GLU A 157 -9.03 6.45 17.68
CA GLU A 157 -8.86 6.28 19.13
C GLU A 157 -7.38 6.11 19.50
N ALA A 158 -6.61 5.33 18.73
CA ALA A 158 -5.18 5.19 18.93
C ALA A 158 -4.43 6.52 18.69
N VAL A 159 -4.82 7.30 17.68
CA VAL A 159 -4.28 8.65 17.44
C VAL A 159 -4.50 9.56 18.64
N GLU A 160 -5.72 9.63 19.17
CA GLU A 160 -6.03 10.47 20.32
C GLU A 160 -5.34 9.98 21.61
N ALA A 161 -5.22 8.66 21.81
CA ALA A 161 -4.42 8.10 22.90
C ALA A 161 -2.93 8.53 22.82
N ARG A 162 -2.34 8.49 21.62
CA ARG A 162 -0.97 8.96 21.38
C ARG A 162 -0.82 10.46 21.62
N ARG A 163 -1.80 11.28 21.22
CA ARG A 163 -1.81 12.73 21.48
C ARG A 163 -1.92 13.04 22.98
N ALA A 164 -2.78 12.33 23.70
CA ALA A 164 -2.90 12.44 25.16
C ALA A 164 -1.59 12.08 25.87
N ALA A 165 -0.81 11.17 25.29
CA ALA A 165 0.55 10.82 25.73
C ALA A 165 1.65 11.79 25.22
N ALA A 166 1.27 12.97 24.72
CA ALA A 166 2.16 14.00 24.16
C ALA A 166 2.99 13.56 22.94
N GLY A 167 2.53 12.54 22.20
CA GLY A 167 3.07 12.18 20.90
C GLY A 167 2.53 13.07 19.76
N ASN A 168 3.14 12.93 18.59
CA ASN A 168 2.74 13.58 17.35
C ASN A 168 2.40 12.53 16.27
N PRO A 169 1.31 11.74 16.44
CA PRO A 169 0.90 10.75 15.46
C PRO A 169 0.38 11.41 14.18
N VAL A 170 0.77 10.87 13.02
CA VAL A 170 0.27 11.29 11.71
C VAL A 170 -0.31 10.06 11.01
N ALA A 171 -1.63 9.90 11.06
CA ALA A 171 -2.32 8.76 10.46
C ALA A 171 -3.02 9.15 9.15
N GLU A 172 -2.90 8.28 8.15
CA GLU A 172 -3.56 8.40 6.85
C GLU A 172 -4.36 7.11 6.61
N VAL A 173 -5.63 7.22 6.19
CA VAL A 173 -6.49 6.05 5.88
C VAL A 173 -6.50 5.81 4.38
N MET A 174 -6.26 4.58 3.95
CA MET A 174 -6.24 4.18 2.55
C MET A 174 -7.30 3.15 2.24
N ILE A 175 -8.17 3.48 1.28
CA ILE A 175 -9.23 2.60 0.79
C ILE A 175 -8.71 1.73 -0.38
N PRO A 176 -8.67 0.40 -0.24
CA PRO A 176 -8.22 -0.51 -1.29
C PRO A 176 -9.29 -0.78 -2.36
N LEU A 177 -8.83 -1.21 -3.53
CA LEU A 177 -9.58 -1.80 -4.64
C LEU A 177 -10.71 -0.94 -5.21
N THR A 178 -10.58 0.38 -5.08
CA THR A 178 -11.58 1.31 -5.63
C THR A 178 -11.54 1.31 -7.14
N VAL A 179 -12.71 1.52 -7.74
CA VAL A 179 -12.87 1.63 -9.18
C VAL A 179 -13.65 2.87 -9.58
N SER A 180 -14.35 3.55 -8.67
CA SER A 180 -15.15 4.75 -9.01
C SER A 180 -15.22 5.82 -7.92
N GLY A 181 -15.44 7.07 -8.34
CA GLY A 181 -15.63 8.20 -7.42
C GLY A 181 -16.74 7.99 -6.39
N PRO A 182 -17.97 7.57 -6.78
CA PRO A 182 -19.05 7.32 -5.82
C PRO A 182 -18.75 6.23 -4.79
N GLU A 183 -18.10 5.14 -5.22
CA GLU A 183 -17.67 4.05 -4.32
C GLU A 183 -16.68 4.54 -3.26
N LEU A 184 -15.70 5.36 -3.68
CA LEU A 184 -14.75 5.98 -2.77
C LEU A 184 -15.40 7.05 -1.89
N ALA A 185 -16.33 7.85 -2.42
CA ALA A 185 -17.02 8.90 -1.67
C ALA A 185 -17.78 8.33 -0.47
N GLU A 186 -18.44 7.19 -0.67
CA GLU A 186 -19.17 6.49 0.37
C GLU A 186 -18.22 5.86 1.41
N ALA A 187 -17.11 5.24 0.98
CA ALA A 187 -16.08 4.76 1.90
C ALA A 187 -15.46 5.89 2.74
N ARG A 188 -15.20 7.05 2.11
CA ARG A 188 -14.74 8.26 2.81
C ARG A 188 -15.75 8.73 3.85
N ARG A 189 -17.05 8.68 3.54
CA ARG A 189 -18.11 9.06 4.48
C ARG A 189 -18.04 8.23 5.76
N TRP A 190 -17.89 6.90 5.65
CA TRP A 190 -17.75 6.03 6.82
C TRP A 190 -16.53 6.35 7.67
N VAL A 191 -15.39 6.68 7.05
CA VAL A 191 -14.18 7.09 7.77
C VAL A 191 -14.38 8.42 8.50
N ILE A 192 -15.06 9.39 7.89
CA ILE A 192 -15.39 10.67 8.53
C ILE A 192 -16.34 10.48 9.71
N GLU A 193 -17.34 9.60 9.58
CA GLU A 193 -18.25 9.24 10.67
C GLU A 193 -17.48 8.64 11.85
N ALA A 194 -16.62 7.66 11.57
CA ALA A 194 -15.78 7.02 12.58
C ALA A 194 -14.82 8.02 13.26
N ALA A 195 -14.28 9.00 12.53
CA ALA A 195 -13.45 10.07 13.09
C ALA A 195 -14.24 10.94 14.07
N ALA A 196 -15.49 11.29 13.73
CA ALA A 196 -16.37 12.06 14.60
C ALA A 196 -16.75 11.28 15.87
N GLU A 197 -17.04 9.98 15.74
CA GLU A 197 -17.32 9.08 16.87
C GLU A 197 -16.12 8.92 17.81
N ALA A 198 -14.91 8.80 17.25
CA ALA A 198 -13.67 8.72 18.02
C ALA A 198 -13.23 10.06 18.65
N GLY A 199 -13.91 11.16 18.33
CA GLY A 199 -13.56 12.49 18.82
C GLY A 199 -12.27 13.05 18.23
N LEU A 200 -11.88 12.64 17.02
CA LEU A 200 -10.68 13.12 16.35
C LEU A 200 -10.75 14.64 16.17
N ALA A 201 -9.71 15.36 16.62
CA ALA A 201 -9.71 16.82 16.60
C ALA A 201 -9.61 17.42 15.18
N ASP A 202 -8.92 16.72 14.28
CA ASP A 202 -8.64 17.17 12.91
C ASP A 202 -9.48 16.40 11.89
N GLN A 203 -9.54 16.91 10.67
CA GLN A 203 -10.13 16.16 9.56
C GLN A 203 -9.25 14.94 9.25
N PRO A 204 -9.85 13.74 9.08
CA PRO A 204 -9.08 12.57 8.70
C PRO A 204 -8.54 12.70 7.27
N ILE A 205 -7.29 12.28 7.08
CA ILE A 205 -6.67 12.18 5.75
C ILE A 205 -7.08 10.85 5.15
N VAL A 206 -7.85 10.88 4.06
CA VAL A 206 -8.38 9.68 3.40
C VAL A 206 -7.96 9.65 1.94
N GLY A 207 -7.21 8.64 1.56
CA GLY A 207 -6.77 8.38 0.20
C GLY A 207 -7.26 7.04 -0.32
N THR A 208 -6.79 6.67 -1.50
CA THR A 208 -7.16 5.40 -2.13
C THR A 208 -5.99 4.76 -2.83
N MET A 209 -6.05 3.43 -2.92
CA MET A 209 -5.13 2.69 -3.74
C MET A 209 -5.56 2.75 -5.22
N ILE A 210 -4.60 3.06 -6.11
CA ILE A 210 -4.77 2.96 -7.55
C ILE A 210 -4.14 1.65 -8.00
N GLU A 211 -4.95 0.60 -8.00
CA GLU A 211 -4.48 -0.78 -8.26
C GLU A 211 -5.32 -1.55 -9.27
N THR A 212 -6.27 -0.86 -9.91
CA THR A 212 -7.02 -1.40 -11.05
C THR A 212 -6.79 -0.53 -12.28
N PRO A 213 -6.77 -1.10 -13.50
CA PRO A 213 -6.67 -0.30 -14.72
C PRO A 213 -7.78 0.75 -14.82
N ARG A 214 -9.00 0.41 -14.36
CA ARG A 214 -10.11 1.37 -14.34
C ARG A 214 -9.81 2.55 -13.43
N ALA A 215 -9.30 2.32 -12.22
CA ALA A 215 -8.96 3.39 -11.27
C ALA A 215 -7.95 4.37 -11.87
N ALA A 216 -6.90 3.88 -12.53
CA ALA A 216 -5.93 4.71 -13.25
C ALA A 216 -6.60 5.55 -14.36
N LEU A 217 -7.44 4.91 -15.18
CA LEU A 217 -8.16 5.59 -16.26
C LEU A 217 -9.15 6.64 -15.74
N VAL A 218 -9.79 6.43 -14.58
CA VAL A 218 -10.74 7.40 -14.01
C VAL A 218 -10.17 8.19 -12.83
N ALA A 219 -8.85 8.24 -12.68
CA ALA A 219 -8.17 8.80 -11.51
C ALA A 219 -8.62 10.22 -11.16
N GLY A 220 -8.89 11.06 -12.15
CA GLY A 220 -9.44 12.40 -11.93
C GLY A 220 -10.77 12.44 -11.15
N LYS A 221 -11.64 11.44 -11.36
CA LYS A 221 -12.91 11.31 -10.61
C LYS A 221 -12.70 10.79 -9.19
N LEU A 222 -11.66 9.97 -8.98
CA LEU A 222 -11.29 9.48 -7.65
C LEU A 222 -10.65 10.62 -6.82
N ALA A 223 -9.84 11.47 -7.47
CA ALA A 223 -9.14 12.58 -6.83
C ALA A 223 -10.08 13.62 -6.19
N LEU A 224 -11.33 13.70 -6.62
CA LEU A 224 -12.36 14.53 -5.98
C LEU A 224 -12.74 14.06 -4.57
N HIS A 225 -12.37 12.83 -4.21
CA HIS A 225 -12.70 12.19 -2.93
C HIS A 225 -11.47 11.64 -2.19
N ALA A 226 -10.26 11.85 -2.72
CA ALA A 226 -9.01 11.36 -2.14
C ALA A 226 -8.05 12.51 -1.84
N ASP A 227 -7.44 12.48 -0.66
CA ASP A 227 -6.38 13.40 -0.25
C ASP A 227 -5.00 12.95 -0.77
N PHE A 228 -4.87 11.65 -1.08
CA PHE A 228 -3.68 11.07 -1.71
C PHE A 228 -4.02 9.81 -2.52
N PHE A 229 -3.14 9.45 -3.44
CA PHE A 229 -3.12 8.14 -4.09
C PHE A 229 -1.91 7.33 -3.65
N SER A 230 -2.08 6.01 -3.58
CA SER A 230 -0.99 5.06 -3.53
C SER A 230 -1.17 4.04 -4.64
N VAL A 231 -0.24 3.93 -5.57
CA VAL A 231 -0.33 2.94 -6.64
C VAL A 231 0.02 1.58 -6.06
N GLY A 232 -0.96 0.66 -6.06
CA GLY A 232 -0.77 -0.75 -5.72
C GLY A 232 -0.23 -1.49 -6.94
N SER A 233 1.07 -1.37 -7.16
CA SER A 233 1.69 -1.78 -8.43
C SER A 233 1.61 -3.29 -8.71
N ASN A 234 1.53 -4.12 -7.67
CA ASN A 234 1.39 -5.57 -7.82
C ASN A 234 0.04 -5.95 -8.44
N ASP A 235 -1.06 -5.47 -7.87
CA ASP A 235 -2.42 -5.74 -8.37
C ASP A 235 -2.68 -5.03 -9.70
N LEU A 236 -2.13 -3.81 -9.88
CA LEU A 236 -2.20 -3.13 -11.16
C LEU A 236 -1.52 -3.94 -12.27
N THR A 237 -0.36 -4.53 -12.00
CA THR A 237 0.37 -5.40 -12.94
C THR A 237 -0.44 -6.65 -13.25
N GLN A 238 -0.91 -7.34 -12.22
CA GLN A 238 -1.72 -8.55 -12.32
C GLN A 238 -2.97 -8.33 -13.18
N MET A 239 -3.71 -7.23 -12.98
CA MET A 239 -4.90 -6.91 -13.77
C MET A 239 -4.59 -6.38 -15.17
N THR A 240 -3.43 -5.75 -15.39
CA THR A 240 -3.02 -5.25 -16.71
C THR A 240 -2.57 -6.39 -17.62
N PHE A 241 -1.79 -7.33 -17.09
CA PHE A 241 -1.32 -8.51 -17.84
C PHE A 241 -2.37 -9.63 -17.89
N GLY A 242 -3.31 -9.67 -16.95
CA GLY A 242 -4.17 -10.83 -16.73
C GLY A 242 -3.41 -12.02 -16.16
N PHE A 243 -2.37 -11.75 -15.37
CA PHE A 243 -1.47 -12.75 -14.78
C PHE A 243 -1.78 -12.91 -13.30
N SER A 244 -2.20 -14.12 -12.88
CA SER A 244 -2.28 -14.48 -11.47
C SER A 244 -0.88 -14.65 -10.90
N ARG A 245 -0.50 -13.75 -9.98
CA ARG A 245 0.83 -13.72 -9.39
C ARG A 245 1.22 -15.07 -8.76
N ASP A 246 0.28 -15.72 -8.10
CA ASP A 246 0.50 -16.99 -7.43
C ASP A 246 0.68 -18.17 -8.40
N ASP A 247 0.18 -18.03 -9.64
CA ASP A 247 0.23 -19.09 -10.64
C ASP A 247 1.36 -18.94 -11.66
N VAL A 248 1.82 -17.72 -11.95
CA VAL A 248 2.71 -17.48 -13.10
C VAL A 248 4.10 -18.08 -12.92
N GLU A 249 4.70 -17.92 -11.74
CA GLU A 249 6.10 -18.31 -11.45
C GLU A 249 6.32 -19.80 -11.66
N GLY A 250 5.42 -20.61 -11.11
CA GLY A 250 5.52 -22.08 -11.15
C GLY A 250 5.03 -22.71 -12.45
N ARG A 251 4.51 -21.93 -13.41
CA ARG A 251 3.87 -22.48 -14.62
C ARG A 251 4.55 -22.05 -15.92
N PHE A 252 4.51 -20.76 -16.25
CA PHE A 252 4.88 -20.30 -17.59
C PHE A 252 5.87 -19.14 -17.63
N MET A 253 6.26 -18.55 -16.49
CA MET A 253 7.17 -17.40 -16.49
C MET A 253 8.53 -17.74 -17.11
N ALA A 254 9.16 -18.83 -16.66
CA ALA A 254 10.46 -19.28 -17.19
C ALA A 254 10.47 -19.45 -18.73
N PRO A 255 9.55 -20.22 -19.37
CA PRO A 255 9.54 -20.35 -20.82
C PRO A 255 9.18 -19.06 -21.57
N TYR A 256 8.50 -18.09 -20.94
CA TYR A 256 8.25 -16.77 -21.56
C TYR A 256 9.54 -15.95 -21.65
N LEU A 257 10.34 -15.96 -20.58
CA LEU A 257 11.63 -15.28 -20.53
C LEU A 257 12.65 -15.94 -21.46
N GLU A 258 12.75 -17.27 -21.45
CA GLU A 258 13.67 -18.03 -22.32
C GLU A 258 13.41 -17.79 -23.81
N LYS A 259 12.14 -17.58 -24.19
CA LYS A 259 11.73 -17.27 -25.57
C LYS A 259 11.83 -15.79 -25.92
N GLY A 260 12.17 -14.91 -24.97
CA GLY A 260 12.16 -13.47 -25.14
C GLY A 260 10.78 -12.88 -25.43
N LEU A 261 9.70 -13.55 -24.98
CA LEU A 261 8.34 -13.02 -25.08
C LEU A 261 8.11 -11.88 -24.08
N LEU A 262 8.85 -11.89 -22.98
CA LEU A 262 8.96 -10.82 -22.01
C LEU A 262 10.44 -10.52 -21.78
N ALA A 263 10.78 -9.24 -21.62
CA ALA A 263 12.15 -8.83 -21.33
C ALA A 263 12.57 -9.19 -19.89
N HIS A 264 11.61 -9.14 -18.97
CA HIS A 264 11.78 -9.42 -17.55
C HIS A 264 10.45 -9.88 -16.94
N ASN A 265 10.51 -10.39 -15.71
CA ASN A 265 9.31 -10.72 -14.95
C ASN A 265 8.61 -9.42 -14.52
N PRO A 266 7.36 -9.16 -14.96
CA PRO A 266 6.67 -7.91 -14.68
C PRO A 266 6.31 -7.71 -13.21
N PHE A 267 6.41 -8.75 -12.36
CA PHE A 267 6.20 -8.64 -10.91
C PHE A 267 7.47 -8.28 -10.13
N ASP A 268 8.66 -8.48 -10.72
CA ASP A 268 9.94 -8.12 -10.12
C ASP A 268 10.33 -6.68 -10.48
N SER A 269 10.19 -6.34 -11.76
CA SER A 269 10.46 -5.01 -12.31
C SER A 269 9.25 -4.50 -13.08
N LEU A 270 8.91 -3.22 -12.86
CA LEU A 270 7.75 -2.57 -13.43
C LEU A 270 7.79 -2.66 -14.96
N ASP A 271 6.68 -3.09 -15.55
CA ASP A 271 6.45 -2.91 -16.97
C ASP A 271 6.39 -1.41 -17.32
N VAL A 272 7.37 -0.96 -18.08
CA VAL A 272 7.55 0.46 -18.43
C VAL A 272 6.46 0.94 -19.40
N GLU A 273 5.96 0.05 -20.26
CA GLU A 273 5.06 0.38 -21.34
C GLU A 273 3.63 0.54 -20.85
N ALA A 274 2.96 -0.54 -20.45
CA ALA A 274 1.54 -0.50 -20.13
C ALA A 274 1.28 -0.14 -18.67
N VAL A 275 1.93 -0.82 -17.71
CA VAL A 275 1.73 -0.51 -16.28
C VAL A 275 2.26 0.88 -15.97
N GLY A 276 3.43 1.25 -16.50
CA GLY A 276 3.98 2.60 -16.41
C GLY A 276 3.06 3.68 -16.96
N GLU A 277 2.42 3.45 -18.12
CA GLU A 277 1.44 4.40 -18.68
C GLU A 277 0.23 4.58 -17.75
N LEU A 278 -0.26 3.50 -17.11
CA LEU A 278 -1.35 3.60 -16.14
C LEU A 278 -0.94 4.42 -14.91
N VAL A 279 0.31 4.31 -14.44
CA VAL A 279 0.85 5.16 -13.37
C VAL A 279 0.88 6.63 -13.81
N ASP A 280 1.39 6.92 -15.01
CA ASP A 280 1.44 8.29 -15.53
C ASP A 280 0.04 8.90 -15.63
N LEU A 281 -0.93 8.14 -16.16
CA LEU A 281 -2.32 8.58 -16.27
C LEU A 281 -2.95 8.85 -14.89
N ALA A 282 -2.64 8.02 -13.89
CA ALA A 282 -3.13 8.21 -12.54
C ALA A 282 -2.60 9.52 -11.93
N VAL A 283 -1.28 9.78 -12.07
CA VAL A 283 -0.66 11.02 -11.61
C VAL A 283 -1.21 12.24 -12.35
N GLU A 284 -1.22 12.20 -13.69
CA GLU A 284 -1.66 13.31 -14.54
C GLU A 284 -3.12 13.68 -14.27
N ARG A 285 -4.03 12.70 -14.35
CA ARG A 285 -5.46 12.95 -14.19
C ARG A 285 -5.81 13.29 -12.74
N GLY A 286 -5.16 12.62 -11.78
CA GLY A 286 -5.32 12.92 -10.36
C GLY A 286 -4.96 14.36 -10.03
N ARG A 287 -3.77 14.81 -10.46
CA ARG A 287 -3.31 16.19 -10.20
C ARG A 287 -4.01 17.24 -11.05
N ARG A 288 -4.52 16.90 -12.23
CA ARG A 288 -5.38 17.81 -13.01
C ARG A 288 -6.62 18.22 -12.21
N ASP A 289 -7.26 17.25 -11.57
CA ASP A 289 -8.53 17.47 -10.85
C ASP A 289 -8.29 17.81 -9.35
N HIS A 290 -7.11 17.51 -8.81
CA HIS A 290 -6.64 17.91 -7.48
C HIS A 290 -5.14 18.33 -7.51
N PRO A 291 -4.79 19.60 -7.77
CA PRO A 291 -3.40 20.04 -7.98
C PRO A 291 -2.39 19.74 -6.87
N GLY A 292 -2.84 19.64 -5.61
CA GLY A 292 -1.99 19.29 -4.47
C GLY A 292 -1.95 17.79 -4.12
N LEU A 293 -2.45 16.91 -4.99
CA LEU A 293 -2.61 15.50 -4.69
C LEU A 293 -1.23 14.82 -4.54
N VAL A 294 -1.01 14.24 -3.36
CA VAL A 294 0.15 13.40 -3.08
C VAL A 294 -0.06 12.04 -3.75
N VAL A 295 0.92 11.56 -4.51
CA VAL A 295 0.88 10.26 -5.16
C VAL A 295 2.10 9.44 -4.78
N GLY A 296 1.89 8.31 -4.13
CA GLY A 296 2.93 7.33 -3.84
C GLY A 296 2.80 6.05 -4.65
N VAL A 297 3.78 5.17 -4.50
CA VAL A 297 3.74 3.80 -5.03
C VAL A 297 4.12 2.85 -3.91
N CYS A 298 3.29 1.82 -3.70
CA CYS A 298 3.59 0.71 -2.81
C CYS A 298 3.67 -0.61 -3.59
N GLY A 299 4.41 -1.56 -3.04
CA GLY A 299 4.63 -2.87 -3.62
C GLY A 299 6.10 -3.15 -3.90
N GLU A 300 6.36 -4.18 -4.69
CA GLU A 300 7.72 -4.70 -4.88
C GLU A 300 8.57 -3.82 -5.79
N HIS A 301 7.93 -3.25 -6.82
CA HIS A 301 8.52 -2.31 -7.76
C HIS A 301 9.09 -1.06 -7.07
N ALA A 302 8.51 -0.62 -5.96
CA ALA A 302 9.00 0.53 -5.19
C ALA A 302 10.36 0.28 -4.52
N GLY A 303 10.83 -0.97 -4.49
CA GLY A 303 12.16 -1.36 -4.00
C GLY A 303 13.12 -1.84 -5.08
N ASP A 304 12.72 -1.84 -6.35
CA ASP A 304 13.56 -2.26 -7.49
C ASP A 304 14.23 -1.03 -8.14
N PRO A 305 15.58 -0.94 -8.18
CA PRO A 305 16.28 0.21 -8.76
C PRO A 305 15.86 0.59 -10.18
N ALA A 306 15.56 -0.40 -11.05
CA ALA A 306 15.12 -0.13 -12.42
C ALA A 306 13.74 0.53 -12.44
N SER A 307 12.80 -0.04 -11.67
CA SER A 307 11.45 0.50 -11.49
C SER A 307 11.45 1.90 -10.86
N ILE A 308 12.29 2.14 -9.85
CA ILE A 308 12.37 3.43 -9.13
C ILE A 308 12.62 4.59 -10.09
N ARG A 309 13.53 4.42 -11.05
CA ARG A 309 13.80 5.43 -12.09
C ARG A 309 12.56 5.76 -12.90
N ARG A 310 11.82 4.73 -13.32
CA ARG A 310 10.59 4.90 -14.12
C ARG A 310 9.45 5.53 -13.32
N LEU A 311 9.26 5.11 -12.07
CA LEU A 311 8.23 5.63 -11.18
C LEU A 311 8.50 7.09 -10.81
N ALA A 312 9.76 7.44 -10.54
CA ALA A 312 10.16 8.82 -10.30
C ALA A 312 9.88 9.71 -11.52
N ALA A 313 10.11 9.20 -12.73
CA ALA A 313 9.79 9.92 -13.97
C ALA A 313 8.29 10.17 -14.15
N SER A 314 7.41 9.34 -13.59
CA SER A 314 5.97 9.61 -13.51
C SER A 314 5.62 10.80 -12.61
N GLY A 315 6.57 11.27 -11.79
CA GLY A 315 6.40 12.39 -10.88
C GLY A 315 5.74 12.03 -9.55
N VAL A 316 5.88 10.78 -9.09
CA VAL A 316 5.38 10.36 -7.76
C VAL A 316 6.16 11.04 -6.63
N ASP A 317 5.51 11.27 -5.50
CA ASP A 317 6.06 11.98 -4.33
C ASP A 317 6.81 11.04 -3.38
N TYR A 318 6.41 9.77 -3.31
CA TYR A 318 7.08 8.78 -2.48
C TYR A 318 7.01 7.36 -3.02
N LEU A 319 7.94 6.53 -2.55
CA LEU A 319 7.99 5.09 -2.75
C LEU A 319 7.84 4.38 -1.41
N SER A 320 7.22 3.21 -1.40
CA SER A 320 7.04 2.40 -0.19
C SER A 320 7.35 0.93 -0.43
N CYS A 321 8.42 0.44 0.19
CA CYS A 321 8.95 -0.92 0.01
C CYS A 321 9.16 -1.62 1.36
N SER A 322 9.43 -2.93 1.35
CA SER A 322 9.70 -3.67 2.59
C SER A 322 10.95 -3.14 3.32
N PRO A 323 11.06 -3.29 4.65
CA PRO A 323 12.18 -2.75 5.41
C PRO A 323 13.56 -3.21 4.91
N ALA A 324 13.64 -4.46 4.43
CA ALA A 324 14.87 -5.02 3.85
C ALA A 324 15.32 -4.33 2.56
N ARG A 325 14.40 -3.76 1.77
CA ARG A 325 14.71 -3.06 0.52
C ARG A 325 14.97 -1.56 0.71
N LEU A 326 14.70 -1.00 1.89
CA LEU A 326 14.86 0.44 2.17
C LEU A 326 16.25 0.99 1.82
N PRO A 327 17.38 0.35 2.20
CA PRO A 327 18.70 0.92 1.90
C PRO A 327 18.95 1.04 0.39
N VAL A 328 18.58 0.01 -0.37
CA VAL A 328 18.71 -0.03 -1.84
C VAL A 328 17.79 1.00 -2.48
N ALA A 329 16.53 1.07 -2.04
CA ALA A 329 15.55 2.01 -2.58
C ALA A 329 15.96 3.47 -2.35
N ARG A 330 16.49 3.78 -1.16
CA ARG A 330 17.00 5.12 -0.83
C ARG A 330 18.20 5.51 -1.71
N LEU A 331 19.14 4.59 -1.91
CA LEU A 331 20.29 4.83 -2.78
C LEU A 331 19.85 5.06 -4.23
N ALA A 332 18.96 4.21 -4.75
CA ALA A 332 18.42 4.36 -6.10
C ALA A 332 17.65 5.68 -6.28
N ALA A 333 16.80 6.05 -5.32
CA ALA A 333 16.08 7.31 -5.33
C ALA A 333 17.04 8.52 -5.31
N ALA A 334 18.11 8.46 -4.52
CA ALA A 334 19.13 9.50 -4.48
C ALA A 334 19.83 9.68 -5.84
N HIS A 335 20.22 8.59 -6.50
CA HIS A 335 20.82 8.67 -7.84
C HIS A 335 19.87 9.33 -8.84
N VAL A 336 18.58 8.97 -8.83
CA VAL A 336 17.59 9.57 -9.73
C VAL A 336 17.45 11.08 -9.51
N VAL A 337 17.41 11.53 -8.25
CA VAL A 337 17.31 12.96 -7.92
C VAL A 337 18.57 13.73 -8.34
N LEU A 338 19.76 13.15 -8.15
CA LEU A 338 21.02 13.75 -8.57
C LEU A 338 21.10 13.90 -10.10
N GLU A 339 20.81 12.85 -10.85
CA GLU A 339 20.80 12.88 -12.32
C GLU A 339 19.80 13.90 -12.87
N ALA A 340 18.60 14.01 -12.27
CA ALA A 340 17.61 15.01 -12.68
C ALA A 340 18.10 16.45 -12.44
N THR A 341 18.76 16.68 -11.31
CA THR A 341 19.32 17.99 -10.95
C THR A 341 20.46 18.38 -11.91
N GLU A 342 21.34 17.45 -12.27
CA GLU A 342 22.37 17.67 -13.30
C GLU A 342 21.74 18.01 -14.66
N GLY A 343 20.69 17.29 -15.07
CA GLY A 343 19.96 17.56 -16.31
C GLY A 343 19.34 18.95 -16.34
N GLU A 344 18.73 19.39 -15.23
CA GLU A 344 18.18 20.74 -15.09
C GLU A 344 19.27 21.83 -15.16
N ILE A 345 20.40 21.63 -14.49
CA ILE A 345 21.55 22.55 -14.52
C ILE A 345 22.11 22.67 -15.95
N VAL A 346 22.27 21.56 -16.67
CA VAL A 346 22.74 21.54 -18.06
C VAL A 346 21.73 22.24 -19.01
N MET A 347 20.43 22.03 -18.79
CA MET A 347 19.38 22.69 -19.57
C MET A 347 19.33 24.20 -19.32
N ILE A 348 19.50 24.65 -18.07
CA ILE A 348 19.59 26.07 -17.71
C ILE A 348 20.84 26.71 -18.33
N ALA A 349 22.00 26.04 -18.28
CA ALA A 349 23.23 26.52 -18.90
C ALA A 349 23.07 26.70 -20.43
N ARG A 350 22.44 25.73 -21.12
CA ARG A 350 22.16 25.80 -22.56
C ARG A 350 21.15 26.90 -22.93
N ARG A 351 20.11 27.11 -22.11
CA ARG A 351 19.10 28.18 -22.35
C ARG A 351 19.67 29.58 -22.22
N ASN A 352 20.69 29.76 -21.40
CA ASN A 352 21.34 31.06 -21.17
C ASN A 352 22.49 31.36 -22.16
N GLY A 353 22.70 30.52 -23.18
CA GLY A 353 23.58 30.81 -24.32
C GLY A 353 25.07 30.91 -24.00
N GLY A 354 25.53 30.41 -22.84
CA GLY A 354 26.93 30.36 -22.46
C GLY A 354 27.38 28.94 -22.14
N GLU A 355 28.63 28.59 -22.46
CA GLU A 355 29.29 27.48 -21.79
C GLU A 355 29.22 27.73 -20.26
N PRO A 356 28.90 26.71 -19.44
CA PRO A 356 28.87 26.88 -17.99
C PRO A 356 30.21 27.46 -17.52
N SER A 357 30.17 28.46 -16.64
CA SER A 357 31.40 29.12 -16.18
C SER A 357 32.35 28.09 -15.58
N LYS A 358 33.66 28.35 -15.67
CA LYS A 358 34.70 27.47 -15.12
C LYS A 358 34.44 27.10 -13.66
N GLU A 359 33.87 28.01 -12.87
CA GLU A 359 33.49 27.79 -11.48
C GLU A 359 32.33 26.80 -11.31
N VAL A 360 31.35 26.79 -12.23
CA VAL A 360 30.25 25.80 -12.24
C VAL A 360 30.75 24.44 -12.71
N GLN A 361 31.65 24.41 -13.70
CA GLN A 361 32.32 23.18 -14.13
C GLN A 361 33.23 22.60 -13.04
N GLU A 362 33.99 23.44 -12.33
CA GLU A 362 34.86 23.03 -11.23
C GLU A 362 34.04 22.56 -10.01
N ALA A 363 32.91 23.21 -9.69
CA ALA A 363 32.01 22.75 -8.63
C ALA A 363 31.30 21.42 -8.97
N LEU A 364 30.94 21.21 -10.24
CA LEU A 364 30.41 19.94 -10.76
C LEU A 364 31.48 18.84 -10.69
N VAL A 365 32.71 19.12 -11.12
CA VAL A 365 33.84 18.17 -11.04
C VAL A 365 34.18 17.87 -9.59
N GLU A 366 34.13 18.84 -8.67
CA GLU A 366 34.37 18.62 -7.23
C GLU A 366 33.25 17.78 -6.58
N ALA A 367 31.99 17.97 -6.99
CA ALA A 367 30.87 17.15 -6.52
C ALA A 367 30.91 15.70 -7.06
N VAL A 368 31.32 15.52 -8.33
CA VAL A 368 31.47 14.22 -8.98
C VAL A 368 32.73 13.47 -8.47
N SER A 369 33.83 14.17 -8.22
CA SER A 369 35.04 13.53 -7.66
C SER A 369 34.87 13.07 -6.22
N ARG A 370 34.04 13.75 -5.41
CA ARG A 370 33.62 13.27 -4.08
C ARG A 370 32.71 12.04 -4.11
N THR A 371 32.08 11.74 -5.25
CA THR A 371 31.28 10.51 -5.45
C THR A 371 32.09 9.37 -6.07
N GLU A 372 33.15 9.65 -6.84
CA GLU A 372 34.10 8.64 -7.29
C GLU A 372 34.96 8.06 -6.15
N GLU A 373 35.20 8.81 -5.07
CA GLU A 373 35.83 8.30 -3.83
C GLU A 373 34.95 7.29 -3.06
N LEU A 374 33.68 7.11 -3.44
CA LEU A 374 32.75 6.12 -2.88
C LEU A 374 32.55 4.87 -3.76
N ARG A 375 33.39 4.67 -4.80
CA ARG A 375 33.45 3.38 -5.49
C ARG A 375 33.96 2.31 -4.52
N ILE A 376 33.04 1.54 -3.99
CA ILE A 376 33.32 0.28 -3.30
C ILE A 376 33.91 -0.65 -4.36
N GLU A 377 35.20 -0.99 -4.24
CA GLU A 377 35.81 -2.05 -5.05
C GLU A 377 35.08 -3.38 -4.81
N PRO A 378 35.00 -4.26 -5.83
CA PRO A 378 34.41 -5.58 -5.65
C PRO A 378 35.16 -6.31 -4.53
N LEU A 379 34.41 -6.85 -3.57
CA LEU A 379 34.96 -7.81 -2.61
C LEU A 379 35.29 -9.10 -3.39
N ASP A 380 36.59 -9.38 -3.53
CA ASP A 380 37.13 -10.68 -3.98
C ASP A 380 36.70 -11.84 -3.07
#